data_AF-A0A813EWI3-F1
#
_entry.id   AF-A0A813EWI3-F1
#
_cell.length_a   1.000
_cell.length_b   1.000
_cell.length_c   1.000
_cell.angle_alpha   90.00
_cell.angle_beta   90.00
_cell.angle_gamma   90.00
#
_symmetry.space_group_name_H-M   'P 1'
#
loop_
_entity.id
_entity.type
_entity.pdbx_description
1 polymer ?
#
loop_
_entity_poly.entity_id
_entity_poly.type
_entity_poly.pdbx_seq_one_letter_code
_entity_poly.pdbx_strand_id
1 'polypeptide(L)'
;GIGLLGVFLATQGPSRALLTDGSPLCVSMIKANLDIADLPPELEKEAAVLPFGEMFELVDSLRGRFDVLFAADVVYNRTASVIDDLFQTAEVLLAVLPDAAFYHGYTERRPELTEALLAAADRHGFSWELIPLVADAGDAMVGLEG
;
A
#
# COMPACT_ATOMS: atom_id res chain seq x y z
N GLY A 1 -5.32 -4.76 7.29
CA GLY A 1 -4.99 -5.98 8.04
C GLY A 1 -4.42 -5.62 9.39
N ILE A 2 -3.61 -6.51 9.97
CA ILE A 2 -3.02 -6.31 11.31
C ILE A 2 -1.79 -5.38 11.33
N GLY A 3 -1.34 -4.88 10.18
CA GLY A 3 -0.28 -3.86 10.10
C GLY A 3 1.16 -4.34 9.93
N LEU A 4 1.42 -5.64 9.73
CA LEU A 4 2.79 -6.18 9.67
C LEU A 4 3.70 -5.45 8.66
N LEU A 5 3.24 -5.26 7.42
CA LEU A 5 4.01 -4.55 6.40
C LEU A 5 4.32 -3.11 6.83
N GLY A 6 3.31 -2.38 7.33
CA GLY A 6 3.51 -1.00 7.76
C GLY A 6 4.47 -0.88 8.95
N VAL A 7 4.42 -1.83 9.88
CA VAL A 7 5.35 -1.89 11.03
C VAL A 7 6.77 -2.15 10.54
N PHE A 8 6.95 -3.09 9.60
CA PHE A 8 8.25 -3.33 8.98
C PHE A 8 8.78 -2.10 8.22
N LEU A 9 7.93 -1.41 7.46
CA LEU A 9 8.33 -0.19 6.77
C LEU A 9 8.69 0.93 7.75
N ALA A 10 8.00 1.02 8.89
CA ALA A 10 8.32 1.96 9.95
C ALA A 10 9.72 1.72 10.58
N THR A 11 10.25 0.50 10.56
CA THR A 11 11.64 0.24 11.00
C THR A 11 12.70 0.74 10.02
N GLN A 12 12.31 1.08 8.79
CA GLN A 12 13.23 1.63 7.79
C GLN A 12 13.55 3.13 7.99
N GLY A 13 13.00 3.73 9.05
CA GLY A 13 13.27 5.12 9.43
C GLY A 13 12.60 6.20 8.57
N PRO A 14 11.33 6.07 8.14
CA PRO A 14 10.62 7.23 7.60
C PRO A 14 10.43 8.29 8.69
N SER A 15 10.25 9.56 8.32
CA SER A 15 9.92 10.61 9.30
C SER A 15 8.51 10.45 9.88
N ARG A 16 7.59 9.87 9.09
CA ARG A 16 6.20 9.62 9.47
C ARG A 16 5.71 8.29 8.91
N ALA A 17 4.92 7.57 9.70
CA ALA A 17 4.21 6.36 9.29
C ALA A 17 2.75 6.43 9.74
N LEU A 18 1.82 6.38 8.77
CA LEU A 18 0.39 6.24 9.03
C LEU A 18 -0.07 4.86 8.55
N LEU A 19 -0.52 4.02 9.47
CA LEU A 19 -1.05 2.70 9.14
C LEU A 19 -2.56 2.71 9.25
N THR A 20 -3.26 2.27 8.20
CA THR A 20 -4.71 2.35 8.16
C THR A 20 -5.39 1.01 7.86
N ASP A 21 -6.66 0.92 8.25
CA ASP A 21 -7.58 -0.13 7.82
C ASP A 21 -9.03 0.39 7.89
N GLY A 22 -9.94 -0.18 7.11
CA GLY A 22 -11.37 0.15 7.21
C GLY A 22 -12.05 -0.41 8.48
N SER A 23 -11.42 -1.35 9.18
CA SER A 23 -11.94 -2.00 10.38
C SER A 23 -11.33 -1.44 11.67
N PRO A 24 -12.14 -0.92 12.61
CA PRO A 24 -11.65 -0.50 13.94
C PRO A 24 -10.92 -1.60 14.73
N LEU A 25 -11.31 -2.87 14.51
CA LEU A 25 -10.64 -4.02 15.13
C LEU A 25 -9.21 -4.17 14.57
N CYS A 26 -9.04 -4.05 13.25
CA CYS A 26 -7.73 -4.08 12.63
C CYS A 26 -6.85 -2.93 13.10
N VAL A 27 -7.41 -1.72 13.20
CA VAL A 27 -6.69 -0.55 13.73
C VAL A 27 -6.24 -0.75 15.17
N SER A 28 -7.04 -1.41 16.00
CA SER A 28 -6.64 -1.77 17.37
C SER A 28 -5.43 -2.71 17.39
N MET A 29 -5.39 -3.69 16.48
CA MET A 29 -4.25 -4.60 16.33
C MET A 29 -3.01 -3.89 15.77
N ILE A 30 -3.18 -2.96 14.83
CA ILE A 30 -2.10 -2.12 14.30
C ILE A 30 -1.45 -1.34 15.45
N LYS A 31 -2.26 -0.69 16.31
CA LYS A 31 -1.76 0.06 17.47
C LYS A 31 -0.94 -0.83 18.39
N ALA A 32 -1.48 -2.00 18.75
CA ALA A 32 -0.75 -2.96 19.58
C ALA A 32 0.59 -3.38 18.95
N ASN A 33 0.64 -3.58 17.63
CA ASN A 33 1.88 -3.93 16.92
C ASN A 33 2.88 -2.76 16.87
N LEU A 34 2.42 -1.51 16.73
CA LEU A 34 3.27 -0.31 16.77
C LEU A 34 3.84 -0.04 18.18
N ASP A 35 3.14 -0.48 19.23
CA ASP A 35 3.55 -0.29 20.63
C ASP A 35 4.66 -1.26 21.05
N ILE A 36 4.67 -2.49 20.49
CA ILE A 36 5.68 -3.51 20.81
C ILE A 36 6.86 -3.54 19.83
N ALA A 37 6.75 -2.86 18.69
CA ALA A 37 7.81 -2.79 17.71
C ALA A 37 8.94 -1.86 18.20
N ASP A 38 10.18 -2.30 17.98
CA ASP A 38 11.38 -1.48 18.22
C ASP A 38 11.52 -0.46 17.08
N LEU A 39 10.80 0.67 17.23
CA LEU A 39 10.71 1.73 16.23
C LEU A 39 11.62 2.91 16.62
N PRO A 40 12.13 3.66 15.62
CA PRO A 40 12.91 4.86 15.89
C PRO A 40 12.15 5.84 16.80
N PRO A 41 12.79 6.41 17.83
CA PRO A 41 12.12 7.29 18.79
C PRO A 41 11.62 8.60 18.17
N GLU A 42 12.22 9.04 17.07
CA GLU A 42 11.86 10.24 16.31
C GLU A 42 10.73 10.03 15.30
N LEU A 43 10.29 8.78 15.07
CA LEU A 43 9.24 8.47 14.11
C LEU A 43 7.87 8.99 14.58
N GLU A 44 7.23 9.83 13.75
CA GLU A 44 5.81 10.16 13.92
C GLU A 44 4.96 8.95 13.46
N LYS A 45 4.49 8.14 14.41
CA LYS A 45 3.66 6.95 14.13
C LYS A 45 2.20 7.16 14.49
N GLU A 46 1.30 6.80 13.58
CA GLU A 46 -0.14 6.92 13.76
C GLU A 46 -0.86 5.68 13.19
N ALA A 47 -2.01 5.35 13.79
CA ALA A 47 -2.92 4.35 13.24
C ALA A 47 -4.36 4.87 13.26
N ALA A 48 -5.02 4.82 12.11
CA ALA A 48 -6.35 5.40 11.91
C ALA A 48 -7.28 4.48 11.11
N VAL A 49 -8.59 4.65 11.34
CA VAL A 49 -9.60 3.99 10.50
C VAL A 49 -9.72 4.79 9.20
N LEU A 50 -9.55 4.12 8.06
CA LEU A 50 -9.67 4.70 6.74
C LEU A 50 -10.27 3.69 5.76
N PRO A 51 -11.58 3.74 5.52
CA PRO A 51 -12.20 3.05 4.40
C PRO A 51 -11.81 3.74 3.08
N PHE A 52 -11.61 2.98 2.01
CA PHE A 52 -11.31 3.53 0.69
C PHE A 52 -12.49 4.33 0.15
N GLY A 53 -12.21 5.37 -0.64
CA GLY A 53 -13.23 6.24 -1.27
C GLY A 53 -13.93 7.20 -0.32
N GLU A 54 -13.78 7.03 1.00
CA GLU A 54 -14.37 7.94 1.97
C GLU A 54 -13.54 9.22 2.12
N MET A 55 -14.10 10.34 1.65
CA MET A 55 -13.52 11.67 1.76
C MET A 55 -14.08 12.38 2.99
N PHE A 56 -13.41 12.24 4.12
CA PHE A 56 -13.74 12.91 5.39
C PHE A 56 -12.61 13.84 5.83
N GLU A 57 -12.85 14.63 6.89
CA GLU A 57 -11.93 15.66 7.38
C GLU A 57 -10.49 15.16 7.57
N LEU A 58 -10.31 13.91 8.03
CA LEU A 58 -8.98 13.30 8.16
C LEU A 58 -8.27 13.20 6.80
N VAL A 59 -8.95 12.70 5.77
CA VAL A 59 -8.37 12.52 4.43
C VAL A 59 -7.97 13.85 3.83
N ASP A 60 -8.80 14.88 4.00
CA ASP A 60 -8.45 16.24 3.55
C ASP A 60 -7.26 16.82 4.32
N SER A 61 -7.12 16.55 5.62
CA SER A 61 -5.95 16.97 6.41
C SER A 61 -4.65 16.26 6.00
N LEU A 62 -4.78 15.09 5.36
CA LEU A 62 -3.69 14.23 4.90
C LEU A 62 -3.38 14.40 3.40
N ARG A 63 -4.05 15.33 2.73
CA ARG A 63 -3.88 15.54 1.28
C ARG A 63 -2.43 15.84 0.92
N GLY A 64 -1.87 15.04 0.02
CA GLY A 64 -0.51 15.20 -0.50
C GLY A 64 0.59 15.10 0.56
N ARG A 65 0.35 14.38 1.67
CA ARG A 65 1.30 14.28 2.79
C ARG A 65 2.28 13.12 2.68
N PHE A 66 2.07 12.18 1.78
CA PHE A 66 2.83 10.94 1.71
C PHE A 66 3.61 10.82 0.41
N ASP A 67 4.92 10.65 0.50
CA ASP A 67 5.77 10.36 -0.66
C ASP A 67 5.54 8.93 -1.16
N VAL A 68 5.22 7.99 -0.25
CA VAL A 68 5.02 6.59 -0.61
C VAL A 68 3.78 6.04 0.06
N LEU A 69 2.94 5.37 -0.73
CA LEU A 69 1.81 4.59 -0.27
C LEU A 69 2.07 3.10 -0.52
N PHE A 70 1.65 2.26 0.43
CA PHE A 70 1.74 0.81 0.30
C PHE A 70 0.38 0.16 0.57
N ALA A 71 -0.01 -0.76 -0.29
CA ALA A 71 -1.13 -1.66 -0.08
C ALA A 71 -0.71 -3.09 -0.41
N ALA A 72 -1.04 -4.03 0.47
CA ALA A 72 -0.71 -5.43 0.30
C ALA A 72 -1.95 -6.31 0.44
N ASP A 73 -2.26 -7.07 -0.61
CA ASP A 73 -3.40 -7.98 -0.69
C ASP A 73 -4.73 -7.33 -0.24
N VAL A 74 -5.00 -6.09 -0.68
CA VAL A 74 -6.24 -5.37 -0.34
C VAL A 74 -7.36 -5.60 -1.37
N VAL A 75 -6.99 -5.95 -2.61
CA VAL A 75 -7.91 -6.30 -3.70
C VAL A 75 -8.07 -7.82 -3.78
N TYR A 76 -8.81 -8.39 -2.83
CA TYR A 76 -9.22 -9.79 -2.84
C TYR A 76 -10.75 -9.87 -2.83
N ASN A 77 -11.34 -10.55 -3.83
CA ASN A 77 -12.80 -10.65 -3.98
C ASN A 77 -13.53 -9.30 -3.94
N ARG A 78 -12.88 -8.22 -4.42
CA ARG A 78 -13.46 -6.87 -4.45
C ARG A 78 -14.14 -6.60 -5.79
N THR A 79 -15.07 -5.65 -5.77
CA THR A 79 -15.69 -5.11 -6.98
C THR A 79 -14.79 -4.04 -7.61
N ALA A 80 -15.01 -3.76 -8.90
CA ALA A 80 -14.34 -2.67 -9.59
C ALA A 80 -14.54 -1.31 -8.90
N SER A 81 -15.68 -1.09 -8.23
CA SER A 81 -15.93 0.14 -7.47
C SER A 81 -14.96 0.30 -6.29
N VAL A 82 -14.71 -0.75 -5.52
CA VAL A 82 -13.78 -0.70 -4.37
C VAL A 82 -12.34 -0.50 -4.84
N ILE A 83 -12.00 -1.01 -6.03
CA ILE A 83 -10.70 -0.74 -6.66
C ILE A 83 -10.61 0.73 -7.04
N ASP A 84 -11.66 1.31 -7.61
CA ASP A 84 -11.70 2.74 -7.95
C ASP A 84 -11.58 3.62 -6.70
N ASP A 85 -12.32 3.28 -5.64
CA ASP A 85 -12.26 3.93 -4.32
C ASP A 85 -10.84 3.91 -3.74
N LEU A 86 -10.08 2.82 -3.93
CA LEU A 86 -8.68 2.72 -3.51
C LEU A 86 -7.80 3.73 -4.24
N PHE A 87 -7.95 3.85 -5.56
CA PHE A 87 -7.17 4.81 -6.35
C PHE A 87 -7.58 6.26 -6.07
N GLN A 88 -8.86 6.53 -5.81
CA GLN A 88 -9.32 7.85 -5.35
C GLN A 88 -8.65 8.22 -4.02
N THR A 89 -8.58 7.28 -3.07
CA THR A 89 -7.87 7.53 -1.81
C THR A 89 -6.37 7.75 -2.05
N ALA A 90 -5.74 6.95 -2.92
CA ALA A 90 -4.32 7.09 -3.23
C ALA A 90 -4.00 8.45 -3.86
N GLU A 91 -4.79 8.91 -4.83
CA GLU A 91 -4.66 10.22 -5.50
C GLU A 91 -4.64 11.37 -4.49
N VAL A 92 -5.50 11.30 -3.46
CA VAL A 92 -5.60 12.36 -2.46
C VAL A 92 -4.41 12.36 -1.52
N LEU A 93 -3.99 11.18 -1.05
CA LEU A 93 -2.94 11.06 -0.03
C LEU A 93 -1.53 11.27 -0.58
N LEU A 94 -1.29 10.87 -1.84
CA LEU A 94 0.03 10.89 -2.44
C LEU A 94 0.49 12.32 -2.75
N ALA A 95 1.72 12.63 -2.39
CA ALA A 95 2.34 13.92 -2.66
C ALA A 95 2.51 14.14 -4.18
N VAL A 96 2.38 15.39 -4.62
CA VAL A 96 2.62 15.76 -6.02
C VAL A 96 4.11 16.02 -6.20
N LEU A 97 4.90 14.94 -6.20
CA LEU A 97 6.36 14.95 -6.37
C LEU A 97 6.77 13.93 -7.45
N PRO A 98 7.90 14.16 -8.17
CA PRO A 98 8.34 13.25 -9.22
C PRO A 98 8.59 11.81 -8.75
N ASP A 99 9.03 11.64 -7.50
CA ASP A 99 9.40 10.34 -6.94
C ASP A 99 8.30 9.75 -6.03
N ALA A 100 7.13 10.38 -5.96
CA ALA A 100 6.04 9.87 -5.15
C ALA A 100 5.42 8.63 -5.81
N ALA A 101 5.20 7.56 -5.03
CA ALA A 101 4.82 6.26 -5.58
C ALA A 101 3.75 5.55 -4.74
N PHE A 102 2.85 4.84 -5.43
CA PHE A 102 1.92 3.91 -4.80
C PHE A 102 2.28 2.47 -5.18
N TYR A 103 2.73 1.69 -4.20
CA TYR A 103 3.05 0.28 -4.35
C TYR A 103 1.87 -0.59 -3.94
N HIS A 104 1.37 -1.38 -4.88
CA HIS A 104 0.33 -2.37 -4.62
C HIS A 104 0.87 -3.80 -4.83
N GLY A 105 1.17 -4.48 -3.74
CA GLY A 105 1.59 -5.88 -3.74
C GLY A 105 0.39 -6.82 -3.64
N TYR A 106 0.28 -7.81 -4.50
CA TYR A 106 -0.82 -8.78 -4.44
C TYR A 106 -0.45 -10.12 -5.07
N THR A 107 -1.15 -11.17 -4.64
CA THR A 107 -1.16 -12.45 -5.37
C THR A 107 -2.25 -12.40 -6.43
N GLU A 108 -1.91 -12.61 -7.70
CA GLU A 108 -2.91 -12.75 -8.75
C GLU A 108 -3.75 -14.02 -8.51
N ARG A 109 -5.04 -13.81 -8.19
CA ARG A 109 -6.02 -14.90 -8.00
C ARG A 109 -6.98 -15.02 -9.16
N ARG A 110 -7.19 -13.91 -9.87
CA ARG A 110 -8.14 -13.73 -10.97
C ARG A 110 -7.57 -12.63 -11.90
N PRO A 111 -7.30 -12.92 -13.17
CA PRO A 111 -6.76 -11.93 -14.11
C PRO A 111 -7.61 -10.66 -14.22
N GLU A 112 -8.93 -10.79 -14.08
CA GLU A 112 -9.86 -9.66 -14.19
C GLU A 112 -9.66 -8.62 -13.06
N LEU A 113 -9.12 -9.04 -11.91
CA LEU A 113 -8.77 -8.10 -10.83
C LEU A 113 -7.51 -7.31 -11.17
N THR A 114 -6.52 -7.95 -11.80
CA THR A 114 -5.33 -7.27 -12.32
C THR A 114 -5.76 -6.26 -13.39
N GLU A 115 -6.56 -6.66 -14.37
CA GLU A 115 -7.08 -5.75 -15.40
C GLU A 115 -7.84 -4.57 -14.80
N ALA A 116 -8.69 -4.81 -13.79
CA ALA A 116 -9.42 -3.75 -13.11
C ALA A 116 -8.51 -2.79 -12.33
N LEU A 117 -7.43 -3.28 -11.71
CA LEU A 117 -6.40 -2.45 -11.05
C LEU A 117 -5.72 -1.53 -12.05
N LEU A 118 -5.24 -2.06 -13.17
CA LEU A 118 -4.54 -1.28 -14.19
C LEU A 118 -5.46 -0.25 -14.83
N ALA A 119 -6.69 -0.64 -15.16
CA ALA A 119 -7.68 0.27 -15.69
C ALA A 119 -8.06 1.38 -14.70
N ALA A 120 -8.05 1.11 -13.39
CA ALA A 120 -8.28 2.13 -12.37
C ALA A 120 -7.08 3.08 -12.25
N ALA A 121 -5.85 2.56 -12.28
CA ALA A 121 -4.64 3.38 -12.32
C ALA A 121 -4.70 4.39 -13.48
N ASP A 122 -5.02 3.92 -14.69
CA ASP A 122 -5.14 4.77 -15.88
C ASP A 122 -6.23 5.86 -15.72
N ARG A 123 -7.41 5.50 -15.18
CA ARG A 123 -8.51 6.46 -14.95
C ARG A 123 -8.14 7.58 -13.98
N HIS A 124 -7.34 7.25 -12.97
CA HIS A 124 -6.88 8.19 -11.94
C HIS A 124 -5.54 8.85 -12.31
N GLY A 125 -5.08 8.70 -13.55
CA GLY A 125 -3.91 9.40 -14.09
C GLY A 125 -2.55 8.86 -13.61
N PHE A 126 -2.52 7.66 -13.01
CA PHE A 126 -1.28 7.01 -12.61
C PHE A 126 -0.60 6.38 -13.83
N SER A 127 0.71 6.59 -13.94
CA SER A 127 1.55 5.71 -14.76
C SER A 127 1.93 4.49 -13.93
N TRP A 128 1.89 3.29 -14.52
CA TRP A 128 2.12 2.04 -13.80
C TRP A 128 3.12 1.13 -14.50
N GLU A 129 3.77 0.29 -13.71
CA GLU A 129 4.63 -0.79 -14.14
C GLU A 129 4.26 -2.05 -13.33
N LEU A 130 4.19 -3.19 -14.01
CA LEU A 130 4.04 -4.49 -13.35
C LEU A 130 5.42 -5.10 -13.10
N ILE A 131 5.78 -5.25 -11.83
CA ILE A 131 7.03 -5.87 -11.41
C ILE A 131 6.73 -7.33 -11.03
N PRO A 132 7.11 -8.33 -11.85
CA PRO A 132 6.90 -9.72 -11.50
C PRO A 132 7.77 -10.10 -10.30
N LEU A 133 7.16 -10.74 -9.30
CA LEU A 133 7.92 -11.47 -8.28
C LEU A 133 8.56 -12.67 -9.00
N VAL A 134 9.85 -12.57 -9.29
CA VAL A 134 10.62 -13.63 -9.95
C VAL A 134 10.45 -14.91 -9.14
N ALA A 135 9.81 -15.91 -9.75
CA ALA A 135 9.92 -17.29 -9.29
C ALA A 135 11.35 -17.74 -9.59
N ASP A 136 12.17 -17.80 -8.54
CA ASP A 136 13.48 -18.43 -8.45
C ASP A 136 14.64 -17.87 -9.30
N ALA A 137 15.66 -17.45 -8.55
CA ALA A 137 17.07 -17.53 -8.89
C ALA A 137 17.54 -19.00 -9.07
N GLY A 138 16.81 -19.80 -9.85
CA GLY A 138 16.99 -21.24 -10.03
C GLY A 138 17.57 -21.66 -11.39
N ASP A 139 17.51 -20.80 -12.42
CA ASP A 139 17.97 -21.13 -13.79
C ASP A 139 19.37 -20.58 -14.15
N ALA A 140 20.07 -19.92 -13.22
CA ALA A 140 21.40 -19.38 -13.47
C ALA A 140 22.57 -20.38 -13.26
N MET A 141 22.31 -21.68 -13.11
CA MET A 141 23.34 -22.70 -12.82
C MET A 141 23.29 -23.93 -13.73
N VAL A 142 22.82 -23.81 -14.98
CA VAL A 142 23.02 -24.84 -16.00
C VAL A 142 23.42 -24.17 -17.32
N GLY A 143 24.72 -23.91 -17.49
CA GLY A 143 25.22 -23.31 -18.73
C GLY A 143 26.65 -22.83 -18.74
N LEU A 144 27.55 -23.43 -17.95
CA LEU A 144 29.00 -23.29 -18.14
C LEU A 144 29.67 -24.66 -17.91
N GLU A 145 29.32 -25.62 -18.76
CA GLU A 145 30.21 -26.73 -19.12
C GLU A 145 30.22 -26.83 -20.64
N GLY A 146 31.39 -26.60 -21.24
CA GLY A 146 31.63 -26.67 -22.69
C GLY A 146 32.69 -25.69 -23.17
#